data_AF-A0A4R8ZU60-F1
#
_entry.id   AF-A0A4R8ZU60-F1
#
_cell.length_a   1.000
_cell.length_b   1.000
_cell.length_c   1.000
_cell.angle_alpha   90.00
_cell.angle_beta   90.00
_cell.angle_gamma   90.00
#
_symmetry.space_group_name_H-M   'P 1'
#
loop_
_entity.id
_entity.type
_entity.pdbx_description
1 polymer ?
#
loop_
_entity_poly.entity_id
_entity_poly.type
_entity_poly.pdbx_seq_one_letter_code
_entity_poly.pdbx_strand_id
1 'polypeptide(L)'
;MLATVPVKEIEEFESEAAELDRIHAMSLAMVRAAGKLTQVELARELHTTQGHVSQIERRDDMLLSTLRSYLTAAGAENPRILVTVNGHEVELDI
;
A
#
# COMPACT_ATOMS: atom_id res chain seq x y z
N MET A 1 18.32 9.08 26.64
CA MET A 1 18.36 7.71 27.19
C MET A 1 17.61 6.86 26.18
N LEU A 2 18.32 6.20 25.26
CA LEU A 2 17.70 5.35 24.24
C LEU A 2 17.17 4.12 24.97
N ALA A 3 15.85 4.01 25.08
CA ALA A 3 15.21 2.80 25.55
C ALA A 3 15.59 1.67 24.59
N THR A 4 16.22 0.62 25.10
CA THR A 4 16.48 -0.61 24.36
C THR A 4 15.13 -1.24 24.09
N VAL A 5 14.58 -1.01 22.89
CA VAL A 5 13.39 -1.74 22.44
C VAL A 5 13.79 -3.21 22.38
N PRO A 6 13.15 -4.10 23.16
CA PRO A 6 13.47 -5.52 23.13
C PRO A 6 13.23 -6.07 21.72
N VAL A 7 14.14 -6.92 21.24
CA VAL A 7 14.14 -7.49 19.87
C VAL A 7 12.78 -8.09 19.48
N LYS A 8 12.02 -8.60 20.45
CA LYS A 8 10.69 -9.18 20.25
C LYS A 8 9.60 -8.15 19.84
N GLU A 9 9.67 -6.92 20.36
CA GLU A 9 8.77 -5.82 19.95
C GLU A 9 9.11 -5.32 18.55
N ILE A 10 10.39 -5.36 18.16
CA ILE A 10 10.82 -5.02 16.79
C ILE A 10 10.29 -6.06 15.80
N GLU A 11 10.42 -7.35 16.11
CA GLU A 11 9.91 -8.43 15.24
C GLU A 11 8.39 -8.40 15.09
N GLU A 12 7.63 -8.14 16.16
CA GLU A 12 6.16 -8.01 16.09
C GLU A 12 5.74 -6.77 15.27
N PHE A 13 6.42 -5.64 15.46
CA PHE A 13 6.18 -4.42 14.68
C PHE A 13 6.52 -4.59 13.19
N GLU A 14 7.64 -5.24 12.87
CA GLU A 14 8.05 -5.55 11.50
C GLU A 14 7.07 -6.54 10.84
N SER A 15 6.58 -7.52 11.59
CA SER A 15 5.55 -8.47 11.15
C SER A 15 4.24 -7.77 10.81
N GLU A 16 3.76 -6.91 11.71
CA GLU A 16 2.54 -6.15 11.49
C GLU A 16 2.70 -5.20 10.30
N ALA A 17 3.80 -4.45 10.23
CA ALA A 17 4.12 -3.59 9.09
C ALA A 17 4.12 -4.36 7.76
N ALA A 18 4.78 -5.52 7.71
CA ALA A 18 4.85 -6.36 6.52
C ALA A 18 3.49 -6.96 6.10
N GLU A 19 2.59 -7.22 7.03
CA GLU A 19 1.23 -7.68 6.70
C GLU A 19 0.38 -6.55 6.11
N LEU A 20 0.47 -5.36 6.70
CA LEU A 20 -0.25 -4.18 6.20
C LEU A 20 0.22 -3.80 4.81
N ASP A 21 1.52 -3.79 4.61
CA ASP A 21 2.15 -3.53 3.33
C ASP A 21 1.71 -4.53 2.22
N ARG A 22 1.53 -5.82 2.56
CA ARG A 22 0.96 -6.84 1.64
C ARG A 22 -0.49 -6.53 1.24
N ILE A 23 -1.33 -6.09 2.18
CA ILE A 23 -2.74 -5.72 1.91
C ILE A 23 -2.79 -4.56 0.91
N HIS A 24 -1.90 -3.58 1.07
CA HIS A 24 -1.83 -2.41 0.18
C HIS A 24 -1.37 -2.76 -1.23
N ALA A 25 -0.40 -3.66 -1.36
CA ALA A 25 0.10 -4.15 -2.64
C ALA A 25 -1.01 -4.83 -3.49
N MET A 26 -1.84 -5.66 -2.85
CA MET A 26 -3.03 -6.24 -3.49
C MET A 26 -4.02 -5.17 -3.95
N SER A 27 -4.14 -4.08 -3.19
CA SER A 27 -5.10 -3.02 -3.42
C SER A 27 -4.76 -2.16 -4.66
N LEU A 28 -3.47 -1.86 -4.92
CA LEU A 28 -3.07 -1.13 -6.13
C LEU A 28 -3.29 -1.94 -7.42
N ALA A 29 -3.04 -3.25 -7.38
CA ALA A 29 -3.33 -4.13 -8.51
C ALA A 29 -4.84 -4.17 -8.84
N MET A 30 -5.71 -4.07 -7.82
CA MET A 30 -7.15 -3.98 -7.98
C MET A 30 -7.57 -2.66 -8.64
N VAL A 31 -6.97 -1.52 -8.24
CA VAL A 31 -7.22 -0.22 -8.89
C VAL A 31 -6.86 -0.27 -10.38
N ARG A 32 -5.69 -0.82 -10.71
CA ARG A 32 -5.27 -1.01 -12.11
C ARG A 32 -6.27 -1.88 -12.88
N ALA A 33 -6.69 -3.00 -12.28
CA ALA A 33 -7.63 -3.93 -12.91
C ALA A 33 -9.02 -3.29 -13.13
N ALA A 34 -9.51 -2.48 -12.20
CA ALA A 34 -10.73 -1.68 -12.37
C ALA A 34 -10.60 -0.65 -13.50
N GLY A 35 -9.39 -0.11 -13.68
CA GLY A 35 -8.98 0.67 -14.84
C GLY A 35 -8.99 -0.07 -16.17
N LYS A 36 -9.12 -1.40 -16.15
CA LYS A 36 -8.96 -2.28 -17.33
C LYS A 36 -7.59 -2.14 -17.99
N LEU A 37 -6.57 -1.83 -17.20
CA LEU A 37 -5.20 -1.66 -17.66
C LEU A 37 -4.36 -2.91 -17.35
N THR A 38 -3.54 -3.30 -18.31
CA THR A 38 -2.40 -4.18 -18.07
C THR A 38 -1.30 -3.43 -17.33
N GLN A 39 -0.37 -4.14 -16.70
CA GLN A 39 0.81 -3.48 -16.09
C GLN A 39 1.67 -2.74 -17.12
N VAL A 40 1.67 -3.18 -18.39
CA VAL A 40 2.39 -2.52 -19.48
C VAL A 40 1.72 -1.19 -19.85
N GLU A 41 0.40 -1.16 -19.92
CA GLU A 41 -0.35 0.07 -20.22
C GLU A 41 -0.22 1.07 -19.08
N LEU A 42 -0.39 0.64 -17.82
CA LEU A 42 -0.19 1.52 -16.68
C LEU A 42 1.25 2.05 -16.61
N ALA A 43 2.24 1.21 -16.93
CA ALA A 43 3.63 1.64 -16.97
C ALA A 43 3.88 2.73 -18.01
N ARG A 44 3.21 2.64 -19.17
CA ARG A 44 3.28 3.66 -20.22
C ARG A 44 2.74 5.00 -19.72
N GLU A 45 1.57 5.00 -19.09
CA GLU A 45 0.95 6.20 -18.53
C GLU A 45 1.80 6.84 -17.42
N LEU A 46 2.44 6.01 -16.59
CA LEU A 46 3.32 6.46 -15.51
C LEU A 46 4.76 6.78 -15.96
N HIS A 47 5.04 6.74 -17.27
CA HIS A 47 6.38 6.93 -17.85
C HIS A 47 7.47 6.07 -17.17
N THR A 48 7.14 4.80 -16.94
CA THR A 48 7.98 3.84 -16.21
C THR A 48 8.01 2.49 -16.93
N THR A 49 8.62 1.47 -16.31
CA THR A 49 8.66 0.11 -16.85
C THR A 49 7.57 -0.77 -16.25
N GLN A 50 7.11 -1.79 -16.99
CA GLN A 50 6.21 -2.80 -16.46
C GLN A 50 6.81 -3.51 -15.24
N GLY A 51 8.14 -3.72 -15.22
CA GLY A 51 8.85 -4.26 -14.07
C GLY A 51 8.73 -3.37 -12.84
N HIS A 52 8.80 -2.04 -13.00
CA HIS A 52 8.58 -1.09 -11.91
C HIS A 52 7.11 -1.09 -11.45
N VAL A 53 6.13 -1.16 -12.35
CA VAL A 53 4.71 -1.31 -11.96
C VAL A 53 4.48 -2.62 -11.20
N SER A 54 4.98 -3.74 -11.72
CA SER A 54 4.93 -5.02 -11.01
C SER A 54 5.67 -4.97 -9.67
N GLN A 55 6.72 -4.16 -9.58
CA GLN A 55 7.45 -3.97 -8.35
C GLN A 55 6.63 -3.14 -7.37
N ILE A 56 5.96 -2.06 -7.76
CA ILE A 56 5.08 -1.28 -6.87
C ILE A 56 3.87 -2.10 -6.43
N GLU A 57 3.29 -2.90 -7.32
CA GLU A 57 2.16 -3.80 -6.98
C GLU A 57 2.56 -5.03 -6.16
N ARG A 58 3.86 -5.29 -6.00
CA ARG A 58 4.38 -6.41 -5.18
C ARG A 58 5.19 -5.94 -3.99
N ARG A 59 5.72 -4.71 -4.04
CA ARG A 59 6.48 -4.10 -2.97
C ARG A 59 5.50 -3.64 -1.92
N ASP A 60 5.98 -3.79 -0.71
CA ASP A 60 5.53 -3.09 0.45
C ASP A 60 5.52 -1.58 0.16
N ASP A 61 4.34 -0.99 -0.03
CA ASP A 61 4.22 0.44 -0.32
C ASP A 61 4.43 1.23 0.96
N MET A 62 5.71 1.48 1.25
CA MET A 62 6.20 2.29 2.37
C MET A 62 5.47 3.64 2.51
N LEU A 63 4.98 4.22 1.40
CA LEU A 63 4.29 5.50 1.45
C LEU A 63 2.86 5.33 2.01
N LEU A 64 2.18 4.25 1.65
CA LEU A 64 0.85 3.92 2.18
C LEU A 64 0.92 3.54 3.66
N SER A 65 1.91 2.76 4.10
CA SER A 65 2.11 2.48 5.53
C SER A 65 2.53 3.73 6.32
N THR A 66 3.30 4.64 5.72
CA THR A 66 3.59 5.95 6.32
C THR A 66 2.30 6.77 6.50
N LEU A 67 1.44 6.82 5.47
CA LEU A 67 0.16 7.52 5.54
C LEU A 67 -0.76 6.91 6.60
N ARG A 68 -0.88 5.59 6.64
CA ARG A 68 -1.62 4.88 7.70
C ARG A 68 -1.10 5.26 9.07
N SER A 69 0.20 5.10 9.30
CA SER A 69 0.83 5.38 10.59
C SER A 69 0.56 6.80 11.05
N TYR A 70 0.63 7.75 10.11
CA TYR A 70 0.27 9.14 10.37
C TYR A 70 -1.21 9.29 10.76
N LEU A 71 -2.14 8.69 10.02
CA LEU A 71 -3.58 8.78 10.29
C LEU A 71 -3.95 8.12 11.62
N THR A 72 -3.40 6.95 11.92
CA THR A 72 -3.58 6.26 13.20
C THR A 72 -3.02 7.09 14.35
N ALA A 73 -1.82 7.68 14.21
CA ALA A 73 -1.26 8.58 15.20
C ALA A 73 -2.10 9.86 15.40
N ALA A 74 -2.84 10.29 14.38
CA ALA A 74 -3.80 11.38 14.45
C ALA A 74 -5.18 10.98 15.02
N GLY A 75 -5.41 9.70 15.34
CA GLY A 75 -6.64 9.18 15.94
C GLY A 75 -7.62 8.52 14.97
N ALA A 76 -7.22 8.21 13.74
CA ALA A 76 -8.05 7.42 12.83
C ALA A 76 -8.01 5.93 13.20
N GLU A 77 -9.17 5.29 13.31
CA GLU A 77 -9.29 3.87 13.69
C GLU A 77 -9.26 2.93 12.48
N ASN A 78 -9.86 3.34 11.36
CA ASN A 78 -9.97 2.54 10.14
C ASN A 78 -9.84 3.44 8.90
N PRO A 79 -8.64 4.00 8.60
CA PRO A 79 -8.47 4.81 7.41
C PRO A 79 -8.59 3.96 6.13
N ARG A 80 -9.26 4.50 5.12
CA ARG A 80 -9.53 3.83 3.84
C ARG A 80 -9.38 4.82 2.70
N ILE A 81 -8.91 4.36 1.55
CA ILE A 81 -8.90 5.13 0.30
C ILE A 81 -10.00 4.57 -0.60
N LEU A 82 -10.93 5.43 -1.00
CA LEU A 82 -11.96 5.09 -1.98
C LEU A 82 -11.58 5.70 -3.34
N VAL A 83 -11.46 4.85 -4.36
CA VAL A 83 -11.12 5.26 -5.72
C VAL A 83 -12.21 4.80 -6.67
N THR A 84 -12.76 5.71 -7.46
CA THR A 84 -13.67 5.35 -8.56
C THR A 84 -12.91 5.34 -9.88
N VAL A 85 -12.85 4.18 -10.54
CA VAL A 85 -12.23 4.02 -11.86
C VAL A 85 -13.21 3.34 -12.80
N ASN A 86 -13.49 3.97 -13.95
CA ASN A 86 -14.46 3.46 -14.93
C ASN A 86 -15.85 3.14 -14.34
N GLY A 87 -16.28 3.89 -13.33
CA GLY A 87 -17.54 3.64 -12.61
C GLY A 87 -17.51 2.46 -11.64
N HIS A 88 -16.34 1.83 -11.43
CA HIS A 88 -16.11 0.84 -10.39
C HIS A 88 -15.48 1.51 -9.17
N GLU A 89 -16.06 1.31 -8.01
CA GLU A 89 -15.43 1.68 -6.74
C GLU A 89 -14.46 0.59 -6.32
N VAL A 90 -13.25 1.02 -5.99
CA VAL A 90 -12.21 0.21 -5.37
C VAL A 90 -11.90 0.84 -4.03
N GLU A 91 -12.01 0.03 -3.00
CA GLU A 91 -11.67 0.43 -1.64
C GLU A 91 -10.35 -0.21 -1.26
N LEU A 92 -9.42 0.61 -0.79
CA LEU A 92 -8.14 0.19 -0.27
C LEU A 92 -8.18 0.42 1.23
N ASP A 93 -8.06 -0.65 1.99
CA ASP A 93 -7.74 -0.53 3.41
C ASP A 93 -6.29 -0.06 3.50
N ILE A 94 -6.05 1.05 4.21
CA ILE A 94 -4.69 1.58 4.42
C ILE A 94 -4.31 1.51 5.87
#